data_AF-A0A6M0BNG6-F1
#
_entry.id   AF-A0A6M0BNG6-F1
#
_cell.length_a   1.000
_cell.length_b   1.000
_cell.length_c   1.000
_cell.angle_alpha   90.00
_cell.angle_beta   90.00
_cell.angle_gamma   90.00
#
_symmetry.space_group_name_H-M   'P 1'
#
loop_
_entity.id
_entity.type
_entity.pdbx_description
1 polymer ?
#
loop_
_entity_poly.entity_id
_entity_poly.type
_entity_poly.pdbx_seq_one_letter_code
_entity_poly.pdbx_strand_id
1 'polypeptide(L)'
;MATKFPKFSQDLASDPTTRRIWYGIATAHDFETHDGMTEENLYQKIFASHFGHLAIIFLWTSGSLFHVAWQGNFQEWVKDPLNVRPIAHAIWDPQFGQGAVDAFTQAGASNPVDIAYS
;
A
#
# COMPACT_ATOMS: atom_id res chain seq x y z
N MET A 1 -16.69 -29.92 -10.82
CA MET A 1 -15.42 -29.63 -11.53
C MET A 1 -14.69 -28.59 -10.69
N ALA A 2 -13.54 -28.93 -10.11
CA ALA A 2 -12.80 -27.99 -9.26
C ALA A 2 -12.14 -26.89 -10.10
N THR A 3 -12.06 -25.68 -9.56
CA THR A 3 -11.38 -24.55 -10.18
C THR A 3 -9.92 -24.46 -9.74
N LYS A 4 -9.09 -23.63 -10.38
CA LYS A 4 -7.68 -23.43 -9.98
C LYS A 4 -7.51 -22.68 -8.65
N PHE A 5 -8.48 -21.85 -8.27
CA PHE A 5 -8.40 -20.99 -7.08
C PHE A 5 -9.47 -21.36 -6.05
N PRO A 6 -9.13 -21.45 -4.75
CA PRO A 6 -7.78 -21.30 -4.18
C PRO A 6 -6.91 -22.56 -4.35
N LYS A 7 -5.62 -22.39 -4.66
CA LYS A 7 -4.67 -23.52 -4.83
C LYS A 7 -4.51 -24.33 -3.53
N PHE A 8 -4.63 -23.67 -2.39
CA PHE A 8 -4.29 -24.20 -1.08
C PHE A 8 -5.46 -24.92 -0.37
N SER A 9 -6.65 -24.98 -0.96
CA SER A 9 -7.80 -25.70 -0.41
C SER A 9 -8.66 -26.29 -1.53
N GLN A 10 -8.65 -27.63 -1.68
CA GLN A 10 -9.46 -28.36 -2.65
C GLN A 10 -10.96 -28.27 -2.35
N ASP A 11 -11.32 -28.22 -1.06
CA ASP A 11 -12.69 -28.05 -0.60
C ASP A 11 -13.27 -26.73 -1.10
N LEU A 12 -12.52 -25.63 -0.90
CA LEU A 12 -12.92 -24.33 -1.44
C LEU A 12 -12.86 -24.33 -2.97
N ALA A 13 -11.81 -24.89 -3.58
CA ALA A 13 -11.67 -24.91 -5.05
C ALA A 13 -12.83 -25.63 -5.76
N SER A 14 -13.47 -26.57 -5.07
CA SER A 14 -14.63 -27.34 -5.54
C SER A 14 -15.98 -26.66 -5.27
N ASP A 15 -16.02 -25.60 -4.45
CA ASP A 15 -17.24 -24.86 -4.18
C ASP A 15 -17.72 -24.11 -5.44
N PRO A 16 -18.93 -24.41 -5.94
CA PRO A 16 -19.42 -23.85 -7.21
C PRO A 16 -19.98 -22.42 -7.07
N THR A 17 -20.05 -21.88 -5.85
CA THR A 17 -20.64 -20.57 -5.56
C THR A 17 -19.59 -19.46 -5.51
N THR A 18 -20.03 -18.22 -5.36
CA THR A 18 -19.15 -17.07 -5.11
C THR A 18 -18.49 -17.13 -3.74
N ARG A 19 -19.00 -17.94 -2.79
CA ARG A 19 -18.40 -18.16 -1.46
C ARG A 19 -16.94 -18.57 -1.57
N ARG A 20 -16.60 -19.40 -2.57
CA ARG A 20 -15.23 -19.82 -2.89
C ARG A 20 -14.26 -18.64 -2.99
N ILE A 21 -14.65 -17.58 -3.69
CA ILE A 21 -13.78 -16.43 -3.95
C ILE A 21 -13.52 -15.70 -2.64
N TRP A 22 -14.57 -15.41 -1.88
CA TRP A 22 -14.48 -14.69 -0.62
C TRP A 22 -13.67 -15.45 0.43
N TYR A 23 -13.96 -16.74 0.63
CA TYR A 23 -13.22 -17.55 1.58
C TYR A 23 -11.78 -17.80 1.13
N GLY A 24 -11.54 -17.96 -0.18
CA GLY A 24 -10.18 -18.06 -0.70
C GLY A 24 -9.32 -16.82 -0.47
N ILE A 25 -9.92 -15.62 -0.38
CA ILE A 25 -9.21 -14.40 0.02
C ILE A 25 -9.04 -14.36 1.55
N ALA A 26 -10.12 -14.63 2.29
CA ALA A 26 -10.13 -14.53 3.75
C ALA A 26 -9.18 -15.51 4.45
N THR A 27 -8.94 -16.69 3.88
CA THR A 27 -8.08 -17.72 4.48
C THR A 27 -6.71 -17.83 3.78
N ALA A 28 -6.35 -16.87 2.92
CA ALA A 28 -5.10 -16.92 2.15
C ALA A 28 -3.84 -16.94 3.02
N HIS A 29 -3.87 -16.27 4.18
CA HIS A 29 -2.73 -16.20 5.11
C HIS A 29 -2.90 -17.07 6.36
N ASP A 30 -3.98 -17.85 6.44
CA ASP A 30 -4.16 -18.88 7.46
C ASP A 30 -3.46 -20.17 7.01
N PHE A 31 -2.13 -20.17 7.04
CA PHE A 31 -1.31 -21.23 6.44
C PHE A 31 -1.51 -22.60 7.11
N GLU A 32 -1.86 -22.63 8.39
CA GLU A 32 -2.05 -23.87 9.15
C GLU A 32 -3.20 -24.71 8.59
N THR A 33 -4.22 -24.07 8.01
CA THR A 33 -5.40 -24.74 7.45
C THR A 33 -5.24 -25.12 5.98
N HIS A 34 -4.09 -24.87 5.37
CA HIS A 34 -3.82 -25.20 3.96
C HIS A 34 -3.58 -26.70 3.76
N ASP A 35 -4.08 -27.22 2.65
CA ASP A 35 -3.95 -28.64 2.30
C ASP A 35 -2.47 -29.07 2.26
N GLY A 36 -2.14 -30.13 3.01
CA GLY A 36 -0.80 -30.72 3.02
C GLY A 36 0.28 -29.89 3.73
N MET A 37 -0.10 -28.92 4.57
CA MET A 37 0.86 -28.14 5.35
C MET A 37 1.61 -29.02 6.37
N THR A 38 2.93 -28.86 6.43
CA THR A 38 3.79 -29.44 7.47
C THR A 38 4.37 -28.32 8.34
N GLU A 39 4.77 -28.64 9.57
CA GLU A 39 5.34 -27.65 10.50
C GLU A 39 6.57 -26.94 9.92
N GLU A 40 7.50 -27.68 9.32
CA GLU A 40 8.67 -27.09 8.67
C GLU A 40 8.28 -26.12 7.54
N ASN A 41 7.38 -26.53 6.64
CA ASN A 41 6.93 -25.69 5.53
C ASN A 41 6.16 -24.45 6.01
N LEU A 42 5.39 -24.58 7.09
CA LEU A 42 4.69 -23.47 7.73
C LEU A 42 5.70 -22.40 8.17
N TYR A 43 6.72 -22.79 8.94
CA TYR A 43 7.74 -21.85 9.41
C TYR A 43 8.57 -21.25 8.28
N GLN A 44 8.93 -22.03 7.25
CA GLN A 44 9.63 -21.51 6.08
C GLN A 44 8.79 -20.46 5.32
N LYS A 45 7.47 -20.69 5.18
CA LYS A 45 6.55 -19.72 4.58
C LYS A 45 6.44 -18.44 5.41
N ILE A 46 6.20 -18.56 6.72
CA ILE A 46 6.12 -17.42 7.63
C ILE A 46 7.42 -16.59 7.57
N PHE A 47 8.57 -17.26 7.60
CA PHE A 47 9.87 -16.61 7.51
C PHE A 47 10.03 -15.80 6.22
N ALA A 48 9.72 -16.39 5.07
CA ALA A 48 9.75 -15.68 3.80
C ALA A 48 8.72 -14.52 3.74
N SER A 49 7.52 -14.71 4.29
CA SER A 49 6.51 -13.66 4.42
C SER A 49 6.99 -12.48 5.26
N HIS A 50 7.76 -12.70 6.33
CA HIS A 50 8.37 -11.63 7.12
C HIS A 50 9.35 -10.79 6.29
N PHE A 51 10.19 -11.42 5.47
CA PHE A 51 11.09 -10.69 4.57
C PHE A 51 10.33 -9.87 3.54
N GLY A 52 9.26 -10.42 2.97
CA GLY A 52 8.35 -9.67 2.10
C GLY A 52 7.76 -8.44 2.80
N HIS A 53 7.30 -8.61 4.04
CA HIS A 53 6.72 -7.53 4.83
C HIS A 53 7.74 -6.45 5.22
N LEU A 54 8.95 -6.84 5.62
CA LEU A 54 10.05 -5.90 5.89
C LEU A 54 10.43 -5.09 4.65
N ALA A 55 10.50 -5.74 3.48
CA ALA A 55 10.77 -5.05 2.21
C ALA A 55 9.67 -4.03 1.88
N ILE A 56 8.40 -4.36 2.12
CA ILE A 56 7.28 -3.41 1.93
C ILE A 56 7.44 -2.18 2.84
N ILE A 57 7.82 -2.37 4.11
CA ILE A 57 8.10 -1.25 5.02
C ILE A 57 9.23 -0.38 4.50
N PHE A 58 10.35 -0.97 4.06
CA PHE A 58 11.47 -0.20 3.52
C PHE A 58 11.09 0.58 2.26
N LEU A 59 10.32 -0.04 1.35
CA LEU A 59 9.83 0.63 0.15
C LEU A 59 8.85 1.77 0.49
N TRP A 60 7.96 1.56 1.47
CA TRP A 60 7.04 2.60 1.94
C TRP A 60 7.79 3.80 2.51
N THR A 61 8.73 3.58 3.43
CA THR A 61 9.55 4.65 4.01
C THR A 61 10.40 5.34 2.93
N SER A 62 10.96 4.57 2.00
CA SER A 62 11.71 5.12 0.86
C SER A 62 10.83 5.98 -0.04
N GLY A 63 9.57 5.60 -0.25
CA GLY A 63 8.59 6.39 -1.00
C GLY A 63 8.32 7.74 -0.33
N SER A 64 8.10 7.75 0.98
CA SER A 64 7.91 8.99 1.75
C SER A 64 9.12 9.93 1.64
N LEU A 65 10.34 9.39 1.81
CA LEU A 65 11.57 10.17 1.64
C LEU A 65 11.71 10.71 0.21
N PHE A 66 11.42 9.87 -0.78
CA PHE A 66 11.55 10.23 -2.19
C PHE A 66 10.58 11.35 -2.58
N HIS A 67 9.31 11.24 -2.22
CA HIS A 67 8.32 12.26 -2.55
C HIS A 67 8.59 13.59 -1.84
N VAL A 68 8.98 13.58 -0.56
CA VAL A 68 9.36 14.81 0.16
C VAL A 68 10.61 15.45 -0.45
N ALA A 69 11.62 14.67 -0.83
CA ALA A 69 12.84 15.19 -1.43
C ALA A 69 12.63 15.71 -2.86
N TRP A 70 11.75 15.07 -3.64
CA TRP A 70 11.51 15.42 -5.04
C TRP A 70 10.47 16.54 -5.21
N GLN A 71 9.36 16.47 -4.49
CA GLN A 71 8.18 17.31 -4.69
C GLN A 71 7.80 18.13 -3.45
N GLY A 72 8.43 17.84 -2.31
CA GLY A 72 8.19 18.56 -1.06
C GLY A 72 8.94 19.88 -1.00
N ASN A 73 8.69 20.61 0.09
CA ASN A 73 9.32 21.89 0.42
C ASN A 73 10.19 21.77 1.67
N PHE A 74 10.89 20.63 1.84
CA PHE A 74 11.61 20.32 3.09
C PHE A 74 12.69 21.36 3.42
N GLN A 75 13.42 21.86 2.41
CA GLN A 75 14.48 22.85 2.63
C GLN A 75 13.91 24.21 3.06
N GLU A 76 12.74 24.58 2.56
CA GLU A 76 12.00 25.77 2.94
C GLU A 76 11.39 25.60 4.34
N TRP A 77 10.77 24.45 4.60
CA TRP A 77 10.15 24.14 5.88
C TRP A 77 11.16 24.16 7.03
N VAL A 78 12.38 23.63 6.84
CA VAL A 78 13.44 23.68 7.86
C VAL A 78 13.84 25.12 8.23
N LYS A 79 13.68 26.10 7.32
CA LYS A 79 13.98 27.51 7.59
C LYS A 79 12.89 28.22 8.41
N ASP A 80 11.63 27.81 8.26
CA ASP A 80 10.49 28.35 9.03
C ASP A 80 9.42 27.28 9.29
N PRO A 81 9.65 26.37 10.25
CA PRO A 81 8.78 25.20 10.47
C PRO A 81 7.44 25.55 11.13
N LEU A 82 7.29 26.77 11.67
CA LEU A 82 6.07 27.22 12.32
C LEU A 82 5.05 27.73 11.30
N ASN A 83 5.49 28.44 10.26
CA ASN A 83 4.56 29.04 9.29
C ASN A 83 4.48 28.24 7.98
N VAL A 84 5.56 27.61 7.55
CA VAL A 84 5.55 26.77 6.34
C VAL A 84 4.79 25.48 6.63
N ARG A 85 3.83 25.15 5.75
CA ARG A 85 3.11 23.88 5.80
C ARG A 85 3.91 22.83 5.01
N PRO A 86 4.22 21.66 5.60
CA PRO A 86 5.01 20.65 4.91
C PRO A 86 4.19 20.01 3.78
N ILE A 87 4.82 19.83 2.62
CA ILE A 87 4.21 19.17 1.47
C ILE A 87 4.49 17.66 1.52
N ALA A 88 3.47 16.84 1.27
CA ALA A 88 3.58 15.39 1.14
C ALA A 88 4.08 14.98 -0.25
N HIS A 89 3.29 15.26 -1.31
CA HIS A 89 3.63 15.03 -2.71
C HIS A 89 2.79 15.94 -3.62
N ALA A 90 3.12 15.96 -4.91
CA ALA A 90 2.30 16.63 -5.91
C ALA A 90 1.00 15.85 -6.19
N ILE A 91 -0.07 16.57 -6.54
CA ILE A 91 -1.31 15.99 -7.04
C ILE A 91 -1.25 15.98 -8.57
N TRP A 92 -1.56 14.84 -9.16
CA TRP A 92 -1.76 14.69 -10.60
C TRP A 92 -3.08 13.98 -10.87
N ASP A 93 -4.15 14.77 -11.01
CA ASP A 93 -5.49 14.27 -11.30
C ASP A 93 -6.04 14.92 -12.59
N PRO A 94 -6.18 14.15 -13.70
CA PRO A 94 -6.74 14.66 -14.96
C PRO A 94 -8.21 15.12 -14.88
N GLN A 95 -8.91 14.78 -13.79
CA GLN A 95 -10.32 15.11 -13.59
C GLN A 95 -10.49 16.47 -12.89
N PHE A 96 -9.42 17.07 -12.38
CA PHE A 96 -9.47 18.37 -11.74
C PHE A 96 -9.88 19.47 -12.74
N GLY A 97 -10.95 20.20 -12.40
CA GLY A 97 -11.22 21.49 -13.00
C GLY A 97 -10.28 22.56 -12.46
N GLN A 98 -10.20 23.71 -13.14
CA GLN A 98 -9.28 24.80 -12.76
C GLN A 98 -9.43 25.24 -11.30
N GLY A 99 -10.66 25.38 -10.80
CA GLY A 99 -10.88 25.79 -9.40
C GLY A 99 -10.31 24.80 -8.38
N ALA A 100 -10.24 23.50 -8.71
CA ALA A 100 -9.57 22.52 -7.85
C ALA A 100 -8.05 22.63 -7.96
N VAL A 101 -7.51 22.80 -9.17
CA VAL A 101 -6.08 23.06 -9.38
C VAL A 101 -5.63 24.27 -8.55
N ASP A 102 -6.38 25.37 -8.59
CA ASP A 102 -6.06 26.59 -7.84
C ASP A 102 -6.14 26.35 -6.32
N ALA A 103 -7.19 25.67 -5.85
CA ALA A 103 -7.39 25.39 -4.43
C ALA A 103 -6.28 24.51 -3.82
N PHE A 104 -5.79 23.52 -4.57
CA PHE A 104 -4.74 22.63 -4.12
C PHE A 104 -3.33 23.13 -4.45
N THR A 105 -3.18 24.20 -5.23
CA THR A 105 -1.89 24.88 -5.43
C THR A 105 -1.60 25.77 -4.23
N GLN A 106 -1.03 25.16 -3.19
CA GLN A 106 -0.90 25.75 -1.85
C GLN A 106 0.52 25.57 -1.29
N ALA A 107 0.74 25.95 -0.01
CA ALA A 107 2.02 25.83 0.69
C ALA A 107 3.22 26.50 -0.03
N GLY A 108 2.94 27.50 -0.86
CA GLY A 108 3.96 28.20 -1.66
C GLY A 108 4.42 27.44 -2.91
N ALA A 109 3.80 26.31 -3.26
CA ALA A 109 4.08 25.57 -4.48
C ALA A 109 3.46 26.24 -5.73
N SER A 110 3.97 25.88 -6.91
CA SER A 110 3.47 26.34 -8.22
C SER A 110 2.56 25.31 -8.92
N ASN A 111 2.24 24.21 -8.25
CA ASN A 111 1.36 23.15 -8.73
C ASN A 111 0.54 22.57 -7.56
N PRO A 112 -0.54 21.81 -7.85
CA PRO A 112 -1.33 21.14 -6.82
C PRO A 112 -0.49 20.20 -5.95
N VAL A 113 -0.68 20.27 -4.63
CA VAL A 113 0.04 19.48 -3.61
C VAL A 113 -0.85 19.14 -2.42
N ASP A 114 -0.51 18.04 -1.74
CA ASP A 114 -1.09 17.66 -0.45
C ASP A 114 -0.25 18.16 0.73
N ILE A 115 -0.90 18.57 1.82
CA ILE A 115 -0.23 18.93 3.09
C ILE A 115 -0.01 17.67 3.92
N ALA A 116 1.22 17.48 4.41
CA ALA A 116 1.60 16.34 5.23
C ALA A 116 1.17 16.50 6.70
N TYR A 117 0.65 15.41 7.28
CA TYR A 117 0.24 15.30 8.70
C TYR A 117 0.66 13.97 9.37
N SER A 118 1.46 13.16 8.68
CA SER A 118 1.97 11.87 9.16
C SER A 118 3.04 12.01 10.24
#